data_AF-A0A4Q3TUW5-F1
#
_entry.id   AF-A0A4Q3TUW5-F1
#
_cell.length_a   1.000
_cell.length_b   1.000
_cell.length_c   1.000
_cell.angle_alpha   90.00
_cell.angle_beta   90.00
_cell.angle_gamma   90.00
#
_symmetry.space_group_name_H-M   'P 1'
#
loop_
_entity.id
_entity.type
_entity.pdbx_description
1 polymer ?
#
loop_
_entity_poly.entity_id
_entity_poly.type
_entity_poly.pdbx_seq_one_letter_code
_entity_poly.pdbx_strand_id
1 'polypeptide(L)'
;MNRPSLAAAVSTVALLWAAAPALAQDAQPLRIGATVNGALTDADGKAADDEYRYDDYRFDARAGQRLEAILRSDAFDAYLAIYADGAEGEPLATDDDGLEEGTDAR
;
A
#
# COMPACT_ATOMS: atom_id res chain seq x y z
N MET A 1 39.87 36.97 -38.94
CA MET A 1 38.53 36.75 -38.35
C MET A 1 38.09 35.34 -38.73
N ASN A 2 37.38 34.63 -37.83
CA ASN A 2 36.69 33.33 -37.99
C ASN A 2 37.31 32.19 -37.16
N ARG A 3 36.64 31.86 -36.03
CA ARG A 3 36.78 30.59 -35.28
C ARG A 3 35.56 29.73 -35.59
N PRO A 4 35.69 28.39 -35.72
CA PRO A 4 34.55 27.50 -35.92
C PRO A 4 33.91 27.15 -34.57
N SER A 5 32.61 26.86 -34.55
CA SER A 5 31.96 26.21 -33.41
C SER A 5 30.80 25.35 -33.90
N LEU A 6 30.94 24.03 -33.75
CA LEU A 6 29.84 23.06 -33.77
C LEU A 6 28.99 23.24 -32.50
N ALA A 7 27.68 23.05 -32.60
CA ALA A 7 26.90 22.50 -31.51
C ALA A 7 25.71 21.71 -32.05
N ALA A 8 25.64 20.46 -31.61
CA ALA A 8 24.55 19.52 -31.81
C ALA A 8 23.29 19.97 -31.08
N ALA A 9 22.12 19.75 -31.67
CA ALA A 9 20.85 19.76 -30.93
C ALA A 9 20.46 18.33 -30.62
N VAL A 10 20.56 17.98 -29.34
CA VAL A 10 20.13 16.73 -28.72
C VAL A 10 18.61 16.67 -28.75
N SER A 11 18.04 15.66 -29.40
CA SER A 11 16.60 15.37 -29.29
C SER A 11 16.32 14.76 -27.92
N THR A 12 15.74 15.53 -27.01
CA THR A 12 15.13 14.99 -25.80
C THR A 12 13.77 14.39 -26.16
N VAL A 13 13.72 13.08 -26.37
CA VAL A 13 12.45 12.34 -26.26
C VAL A 13 12.16 12.25 -24.76
N ALA A 14 11.25 13.09 -24.27
CA ALA A 14 10.70 12.93 -22.94
C ALA A 14 9.72 11.75 -22.97
N LEU A 15 10.13 10.58 -22.45
CA LEU A 15 9.17 9.54 -22.08
C LEU A 15 8.37 10.07 -20.89
N LEU A 16 7.18 10.59 -21.18
CA LEU A 16 6.16 10.82 -20.16
C LEU A 16 5.63 9.45 -19.73
N TRP A 17 6.23 8.86 -18.70
CA TRP A 17 5.59 7.78 -17.98
C TRP A 17 4.43 8.42 -17.20
N ALA A 18 3.23 8.38 -17.78
CA ALA A 18 2.04 8.68 -17.01
C ALA A 18 1.86 7.52 -16.02
N ALA A 19 2.36 7.70 -14.80
CA ALA A 19 1.86 6.94 -13.67
C ALA A 19 0.38 7.30 -13.56
N ALA A 20 -0.49 6.40 -14.05
CA ALA A 20 -1.89 6.49 -13.69
C ALA A 20 -1.96 6.45 -12.16
N PRO A 21 -2.69 7.34 -11.50
CA PRO A 21 -2.89 7.20 -10.07
C PRO A 21 -3.48 5.80 -9.88
N ALA A 22 -2.81 4.98 -9.07
CA ALA A 22 -3.48 3.82 -8.50
C ALA A 22 -4.73 4.39 -7.84
N LEU A 23 -5.91 3.97 -8.29
CA LEU A 23 -7.13 4.23 -7.55
C LEU A 23 -7.03 3.35 -6.31
N ALA A 24 -6.22 3.79 -5.34
CA ALA A 24 -6.29 3.26 -4.00
C ALA A 24 -7.74 3.42 -3.57
N GLN A 25 -8.34 2.34 -3.07
CA GLN A 25 -9.63 2.40 -2.42
C GLN A 25 -9.59 3.56 -1.40
N ASP A 26 -10.62 4.40 -1.36
CA ASP A 26 -10.70 5.41 -0.30
C ASP A 26 -10.69 4.68 1.05
N ALA A 27 -9.59 4.81 1.79
CA ALA A 27 -9.38 4.07 3.03
C ALA A 27 -10.54 4.32 4.00
N GLN A 28 -11.16 3.24 4.46
CA GLN A 28 -12.34 3.32 5.30
C GLN A 28 -11.97 3.76 6.72
N PRO A 29 -12.69 4.70 7.33
CA PRO A 29 -12.41 5.09 8.71
C PRO A 29 -12.64 3.92 9.68
N LEU A 30 -11.64 3.60 10.48
CA LEU A 30 -11.70 2.58 11.53
C LEU A 30 -11.42 3.20 12.89
N ARG A 31 -12.24 2.85 13.89
CA ARG A 31 -11.98 3.22 15.28
C ARG A 31 -11.13 2.15 15.95
N ILE A 32 -10.10 2.57 16.69
CA ILE A 32 -9.30 1.64 17.50
C ILE A 32 -10.22 0.89 18.48
N GLY A 33 -10.07 -0.44 18.51
CA GLY A 33 -10.92 -1.34 19.30
C GLY A 33 -12.21 -1.80 18.59
N ALA A 34 -12.45 -1.35 17.35
CA ALA A 34 -13.50 -1.91 16.52
C ALA A 34 -13.07 -3.25 15.89
N THR A 35 -14.06 -4.10 15.59
CA THR A 35 -13.89 -5.31 14.79
C THR A 35 -14.61 -5.13 13.47
N VAL A 36 -13.95 -5.49 12.37
CA VAL A 36 -14.54 -5.53 11.04
C VAL A 36 -14.72 -7.00 10.65
N ASN A 37 -15.88 -7.32 10.07
CA ASN A 37 -16.13 -8.62 9.45
C ASN A 37 -16.43 -8.36 7.98
N GLY A 38 -15.72 -9.05 7.09
CA GLY A 38 -15.80 -8.81 5.65
C GLY A 38 -15.22 -9.96 4.84
N ALA A 39 -15.04 -9.72 3.56
CA ALA A 39 -14.41 -10.63 2.62
C ALA A 39 -13.70 -9.82 1.55
N LEU A 40 -12.58 -10.33 1.05
CA LEU A 40 -11.91 -9.78 -0.13
C LEU A 40 -12.58 -10.35 -1.38
N THR A 41 -13.00 -9.47 -2.27
CA THR A 41 -13.79 -9.72 -3.47
C THR A 41 -13.17 -9.04 -4.70
N ASP A 42 -13.76 -9.27 -5.87
CA ASP A 42 -13.39 -8.61 -7.13
C ASP A 42 -13.67 -7.11 -7.18
N ALA A 43 -14.40 -6.57 -6.21
CA ALA A 43 -14.68 -5.14 -6.12
C ALA A 43 -13.63 -4.37 -5.30
N ASP A 44 -12.76 -5.07 -4.55
CA ASP A 44 -11.88 -4.44 -3.57
C ASP A 44 -10.54 -4.00 -4.18
N GLY A 45 -9.74 -3.31 -3.35
CA GLY A 45 -8.41 -2.84 -3.69
C GLY A 45 -7.53 -3.96 -4.23
N LYS A 46 -6.67 -3.63 -5.19
CA LYS A 46 -5.83 -4.59 -5.91
C LYS A 46 -4.41 -4.08 -6.05
N ALA A 47 -3.45 -4.94 -5.74
CA ALA A 47 -2.04 -4.63 -5.88
C ALA A 47 -1.61 -4.46 -7.34
N ALA A 48 -0.39 -3.98 -7.55
CA ALA A 48 0.24 -4.06 -8.87
C ALA A 48 0.19 -5.50 -9.40
N ASP A 49 -0.02 -5.63 -10.71
CA ASP A 49 -0.07 -6.93 -11.39
C ASP A 49 -1.11 -7.95 -10.86
N ASP A 50 -2.11 -7.52 -10.07
CA ASP A 50 -3.14 -8.39 -9.47
C ASP A 50 -2.58 -9.42 -8.48
N GLU A 51 -1.47 -9.11 -7.83
CA GLU A 51 -0.79 -10.03 -6.91
C GLU A 51 -1.65 -10.38 -5.69
N TYR A 52 -2.36 -9.40 -5.12
CA TYR A 52 -3.27 -9.59 -4.00
C TYR A 52 -4.41 -8.57 -3.99
N ARG A 53 -5.43 -8.89 -3.19
CA ARG A 53 -6.57 -8.02 -2.88
C ARG A 53 -6.44 -7.49 -1.46
N TYR A 54 -6.97 -6.30 -1.21
CA TYR A 54 -6.87 -5.66 0.10
C TYR A 54 -8.03 -4.72 0.38
N ASP A 55 -8.28 -4.50 1.67
CA ASP A 55 -9.10 -3.42 2.20
C ASP A 55 -8.22 -2.46 2.99
N ASP A 56 -8.28 -1.17 2.63
CA ASP A 56 -7.60 -0.13 3.38
C ASP A 56 -8.48 0.46 4.48
N TYR A 57 -7.89 0.61 5.67
CA TYR A 57 -8.50 1.27 6.82
C TYR A 57 -7.62 2.41 7.33
N ARG A 58 -8.24 3.53 7.69
CA ARG A 58 -7.58 4.70 8.29
C ARG A 58 -8.04 4.89 9.74
N PHE A 59 -7.10 5.04 10.66
CA PHE A 59 -7.38 5.32 12.07
C PHE A 59 -6.39 6.33 12.65
N ASP A 60 -6.82 7.09 13.65
CA ASP A 60 -5.95 8.05 14.36
C ASP A 60 -5.20 7.36 15.50
N ALA A 61 -3.86 7.45 15.48
CA ALA A 61 -2.98 6.96 16.54
C ALA A 61 -2.13 8.08 17.13
N ARG A 62 -1.62 7.89 18.35
CA ARG A 62 -0.70 8.82 19.01
C ARG A 62 0.72 8.28 19.02
N ALA A 63 1.70 9.17 18.91
CA ALA A 63 3.10 8.79 19.07
C ALA A 63 3.33 8.08 20.42
N GLY A 64 4.02 6.94 20.40
CA GLY A 64 4.27 6.11 21.57
C GLY A 64 3.09 5.24 22.03
N GLN A 65 1.94 5.30 21.34
CA GLN A 65 0.83 4.38 21.59
C GLN A 65 1.17 2.99 21.05
N ARG A 66 1.05 1.97 21.89
CA ARG A 66 1.15 0.57 21.46
C ARG A 66 -0.22 0.10 20.95
N LEU A 67 -0.23 -0.44 19.73
CA LEU A 67 -1.41 -0.99 19.08
C LEU A 67 -1.14 -2.43 18.67
N GLU A 68 -2.22 -3.18 18.48
CA GLU A 68 -2.25 -4.55 18.00
C GLU A 68 -3.42 -4.64 17.02
N ALA A 69 -3.21 -5.29 15.88
CA ALA A 69 -4.21 -5.48 14.86
C ALA A 69 -4.24 -6.97 14.52
N ILE A 70 -5.39 -7.63 14.68
CA ILE A 70 -5.50 -9.06 14.42
C ILE A 70 -6.37 -9.26 13.18
N LEU A 71 -5.84 -9.98 12.20
CA LEU A 71 -6.58 -10.44 11.03
C LEU A 71 -6.64 -11.97 11.07
N ARG A 72 -7.84 -12.51 10.88
CA ARG A 72 -8.07 -13.96 10.82
C ARG A 72 -8.88 -14.33 9.59
N SER A 73 -8.48 -15.40 8.92
CA SER A 73 -9.18 -15.90 7.75
C SER A 73 -8.91 -17.38 7.51
N ASP A 74 -9.97 -18.16 7.35
CA ASP A 74 -9.89 -19.54 6.86
C ASP A 74 -9.83 -19.61 5.31
N ALA A 75 -10.02 -18.47 4.63
CA ALA A 75 -10.21 -18.42 3.18
C ALA A 75 -8.95 -18.01 2.41
N PHE A 76 -7.99 -17.35 3.06
CA PHE A 76 -6.75 -16.86 2.46
C PHE A 76 -5.68 -16.71 3.53
N ASP A 77 -4.43 -16.60 3.07
CA ASP A 77 -3.29 -16.30 3.92
C ASP A 77 -3.28 -14.82 4.31
N ALA A 78 -3.42 -14.52 5.61
CA ALA A 78 -3.63 -13.17 6.10
C ALA A 78 -2.33 -12.35 6.06
N TYR A 79 -2.45 -11.10 5.61
CA TYR A 79 -1.36 -10.14 5.63
C TYR A 79 -1.84 -8.81 6.20
N LEU A 80 -1.05 -8.25 7.10
CA LEU A 80 -1.24 -6.90 7.62
C LEU A 80 -0.01 -6.05 7.31
N ALA A 81 -0.26 -4.81 6.88
CA ALA A 81 0.75 -3.78 6.75
C ALA A 81 0.20 -2.45 7.27
N ILE A 82 1.02 -1.72 8.03
CA ILE A 82 0.69 -0.42 8.57
C ILE A 82 1.55 0.63 7.87
N TYR A 83 0.91 1.66 7.33
CA TYR A 83 1.57 2.79 6.68
C TYR A 83 1.31 4.07 7.48
N ALA A 84 2.24 5.02 7.41
CA ALA A 84 1.92 6.39 7.79
C ALA A 84 0.95 6.97 6.75
N ASP A 85 -0.03 7.76 7.19
CA ASP A 85 -1.03 8.32 6.28
C ASP A 85 -0.36 9.18 5.19
N GLY A 86 -0.72 8.92 3.93
CA GLY A 86 -0.12 9.57 2.76
C GLY A 86 1.33 9.18 2.47
N ALA A 87 1.89 8.18 3.14
CA ALA A 87 3.20 7.65 2.78
C ALA A 87 3.11 6.79 1.52
N GLU A 88 4.08 6.99 0.62
CA GLU A 88 4.35 6.08 -0.49
C GLU A 88 5.57 5.23 -0.10
N GLY A 89 5.51 3.92 -0.33
CA GLY A 89 6.65 3.01 -0.13
C GLY A 89 6.52 2.08 1.06
N GLU A 90 7.55 2.00 1.88
CA GLU A 90 7.71 0.93 2.87
C GLU A 90 6.73 1.04 4.06
N PRO A 91 6.18 -0.09 4.51
CA PRO A 91 5.33 -0.14 5.70
C PRO A 91 6.13 0.17 6.98
N LEU A 92 5.46 0.78 7.96
CA LEU A 92 5.95 0.97 9.32
C LEU A 92 6.07 -0.35 10.09
N ALA A 93 5.18 -1.30 9.78
CA ALA A 93 5.14 -2.65 10.35
C ALA A 93 4.35 -3.57 9.42
N THR A 94 4.70 -4.85 9.42
CA THR A 94 3.99 -5.92 8.69
C THR A 94 3.92 -7.18 9.52
N ASP A 95 2.92 -8.00 9.27
CA ASP A 95 2.77 -9.33 9.88
C ASP A 95 2.00 -10.24 8.90
N ASP A 96 2.53 -11.44 8.62
CA ASP A 96 2.00 -12.44 7.68
C ASP A 96 1.83 -13.85 8.31
N ASP A 97 2.22 -14.06 9.56
CA ASP A 97 2.19 -15.37 10.24
C ASP A 97 2.00 -15.28 11.77
N GLY A 98 1.04 -14.45 12.19
CA GLY A 98 0.67 -14.25 13.58
C GLY A 98 -0.16 -15.38 14.20
N LEU A 99 -0.10 -15.49 15.54
CA LEU A 99 -0.96 -16.35 16.39
C LEU A 99 -0.67 -17.88 16.41
N GLU A 100 0.60 -18.31 16.25
CA GLU A 100 1.07 -19.71 16.13
C GLU A 100 1.03 -20.23 14.65
N GLU A 101 1.36 -21.50 14.35
CA GLU A 101 1.29 -22.04 12.98
C GLU A 101 -0.12 -21.82 12.39
N GLY A 102 -0.24 -21.05 11.31
CA GLY A 102 -1.54 -20.71 10.71
C GLY A 102 -1.47 -19.76 9.52
N THR A 103 -2.63 -19.23 9.12
CA THR A 103 -2.83 -18.25 8.02
C THR A 103 -3.35 -16.91 8.55
N ASP A 104 -3.12 -16.62 9.83
CA ASP A 104 -3.60 -15.43 10.54
C ASP A 104 -2.45 -14.42 10.73
N ALA A 105 -2.75 -13.15 11.03
CA ALA A 105 -1.75 -12.08 11.27
C ALA A 105 -2.06 -11.27 12.55
N ARG A 106 -1.03 -10.77 13.26
CA ARG A 106 -1.18 -10.02 14.54
C ARG A 106 -0.18 -8.89 14.85
#